data_AF-A0A2J6HVM8-F1
#
_entry.id   AF-A0A2J6HVM8-F1
#
_cell.length_a   1.000
_cell.length_b   1.000
_cell.length_c   1.000
_cell.angle_alpha   90.00
_cell.angle_beta   90.00
_cell.angle_gamma   90.00
#
_symmetry.space_group_name_H-M   'P 1'
#
loop_
_entity.id
_entity.type
_entity.pdbx_description
1 polymer ?
#
loop_
_entity_poly.entity_id
_entity_poly.type
_entity_poly.pdbx_seq_one_letter_code
_entity_poly.pdbx_strand_id
1 'polypeptide(L)'
;MKKERSNRFKGLVILLFATIAVFISACGEEDETDSSLDYDTSSNWVSKPTPEKDVDVFYVYPTVSSNETGAMDIESVDERALAQGIYKAQASVFQASANVFAPYYRQMSTNVDMTGVALATDTEEFKQGAVDVQDAFE
;
A
#
# COMPACT_ATOMS: atom_id res chain seq x y z
N MET A 1 -29.48 -37.12 -47.24
CA MET A 1 -28.05 -36.92 -46.90
C MET A 1 -27.66 -35.50 -46.46
N LYS A 2 -28.23 -34.39 -46.99
CA LYS A 2 -27.87 -33.01 -46.53
C LYS A 2 -28.33 -32.64 -45.11
N LYS A 3 -29.50 -33.14 -44.68
CA LYS A 3 -30.14 -32.77 -43.39
C LYS A 3 -29.39 -33.33 -42.17
N GLU A 4 -28.85 -34.55 -42.26
CA GLU A 4 -28.06 -35.15 -41.17
C GLU A 4 -26.69 -34.48 -40.96
N ARG A 5 -26.01 -34.07 -42.04
CA ARG A 5 -24.75 -33.31 -41.93
C ARG A 5 -24.95 -31.95 -41.26
N SER A 6 -26.08 -31.28 -41.51
CA SER A 6 -26.42 -30.00 -40.87
C SER A 6 -26.70 -30.17 -39.36
N ASN A 7 -27.39 -31.24 -38.97
CA ASN A 7 -27.66 -31.51 -37.55
C ASN A 7 -26.41 -31.94 -36.77
N ARG A 8 -25.50 -32.70 -37.41
CA ARG A 8 -24.19 -33.04 -36.82
C ARG A 8 -23.27 -31.81 -36.68
N PHE A 9 -23.31 -30.88 -37.64
CA PHE A 9 -22.56 -29.62 -37.57
C PHE A 9 -23.11 -28.67 -36.50
N LYS A 10 -24.45 -28.55 -36.38
CA LYS A 10 -25.09 -27.77 -35.31
C LYS A 10 -24.82 -28.36 -33.92
N GLY A 11 -24.85 -29.69 -33.79
CA GLY A 11 -24.51 -30.37 -32.54
C GLY A 11 -23.05 -30.16 -32.12
N LEU A 12 -22.12 -30.22 -33.08
CA LEU A 12 -20.69 -29.97 -32.82
C LEU A 12 -20.43 -28.51 -32.41
N VAL A 13 -21.11 -27.54 -33.05
CA VAL A 13 -20.98 -26.10 -32.72
C VAL A 13 -21.57 -25.79 -31.33
N ILE A 14 -22.70 -26.40 -30.97
CA ILE A 14 -23.31 -26.24 -29.64
C ILE A 14 -22.41 -26.86 -28.55
N LEU A 15 -21.79 -28.02 -28.81
CA LEU A 15 -20.86 -28.66 -27.88
C LEU A 15 -19.58 -27.82 -27.67
N LEU A 16 -19.07 -27.19 -28.74
CA LEU A 16 -17.89 -26.30 -28.68
C LEU A 16 -18.17 -25.02 -27.87
N PHE A 17 -19.36 -24.45 -28.00
CA PHE A 17 -19.78 -23.27 -27.22
C PHE A 17 -20.00 -23.59 -25.75
N ALA A 18 -20.53 -24.79 -25.43
CA ALA A 18 -20.73 -25.23 -24.06
C ALA A 18 -19.40 -25.50 -23.33
N THR A 19 -18.36 -25.97 -24.02
CA THR A 19 -17.03 -26.16 -23.41
C THR A 19 -16.27 -24.85 -23.21
N ILE A 20 -16.48 -23.84 -24.06
CA ILE A 20 -15.85 -22.51 -23.90
C ILE A 20 -16.48 -21.75 -22.71
N ALA A 21 -17.77 -21.92 -22.44
CA ALA A 21 -18.45 -21.25 -21.32
C ALA A 21 -18.01 -21.73 -19.93
N VAL A 22 -17.43 -22.92 -19.82
CA VAL A 22 -16.93 -23.47 -18.54
C VAL A 22 -15.51 -22.98 -18.19
N PHE A 23 -14.79 -22.40 -19.16
CA PHE A 23 -13.43 -21.89 -18.95
C PHE A 23 -13.34 -20.41 -18.51
N ILE A 24 -14.46 -19.70 -18.40
CA ILE A 24 -14.48 -18.25 -18.09
C ILE A 24 -14.87 -17.97 -16.63
N SER A 25 -15.24 -18.97 -15.83
CA SER A 25 -15.49 -18.82 -14.39
C SER A 25 -14.23 -18.91 -13.51
N ALA A 26 -13.04 -18.71 -14.08
CA ALA A 26 -11.79 -18.58 -13.35
C ALA A 26 -11.12 -17.21 -13.53
N CYS A 27 -11.90 -16.16 -13.85
CA CYS A 27 -11.46 -14.80 -13.57
C CYS A 27 -11.55 -14.62 -12.06
N GLY A 28 -10.38 -14.41 -11.46
CA GLY A 28 -10.16 -14.39 -10.02
C GLY A 28 -11.09 -13.44 -9.28
N GLU A 29 -11.25 -13.74 -8.00
CA GLU A 29 -11.55 -12.71 -7.02
C GLU A 29 -10.59 -11.54 -7.29
N GLU A 30 -11.16 -10.36 -7.61
CA GLU A 30 -10.44 -9.12 -7.41
C GLU A 30 -10.22 -9.05 -5.89
N ASP A 31 -9.07 -9.57 -5.47
CA ASP A 31 -8.47 -9.25 -4.18
C ASP A 31 -8.45 -7.72 -4.14
N GLU A 32 -9.32 -7.13 -3.31
CA GLU A 32 -9.27 -5.69 -3.06
C GLU A 32 -7.84 -5.42 -2.63
N THR A 33 -7.10 -4.80 -3.54
CA THR A 33 -5.65 -4.66 -3.47
C THR A 33 -5.24 -4.29 -2.07
N ASP A 34 -4.60 -5.23 -1.38
CA ASP A 34 -3.64 -4.93 -0.34
C ASP A 34 -2.64 -3.96 -0.99
N SER A 35 -2.91 -2.66 -0.81
CA SER A 35 -2.16 -1.59 -1.44
C SER A 35 -0.92 -1.33 -0.60
N SER A 36 -0.12 -2.38 -0.39
CA SER A 36 1.23 -2.25 0.14
C SER A 36 1.99 -1.27 -0.74
N LEU A 37 2.66 -0.31 -0.09
CA LEU A 37 3.42 0.72 -0.77
C LEU A 37 4.74 0.11 -1.26
N ASP A 38 5.11 0.42 -2.50
CA ASP A 38 6.40 -0.03 -3.03
C ASP A 38 7.56 0.77 -2.42
N TYR A 39 8.20 0.22 -1.38
CA TYR A 39 9.35 0.88 -0.74
C TYR A 39 10.68 0.73 -1.48
N ASP A 40 10.73 0.02 -2.61
CA ASP A 40 11.88 0.14 -3.53
C ASP A 40 11.91 1.52 -4.19
N THR A 41 10.73 2.11 -4.42
CA THR A 41 10.55 3.43 -5.01
C THR A 41 11.02 4.55 -4.06
N SER A 42 12.01 5.34 -4.49
CA SER A 42 12.61 6.40 -3.67
C SER A 42 11.66 7.53 -3.28
N SER A 43 10.59 7.77 -4.05
CA SER A 43 9.57 8.77 -3.69
C SER A 43 8.75 8.37 -2.46
N ASN A 44 8.78 7.11 -2.03
CA ASN A 44 8.11 6.66 -0.80
C ASN A 44 8.95 6.90 0.46
N TRP A 45 10.03 7.68 0.35
CA TRP A 45 10.93 7.98 1.45
C TRP A 45 11.10 9.48 1.68
N VAL A 46 11.05 9.89 2.95
CA VAL A 46 11.56 11.19 3.41
C VAL A 46 13.09 11.22 3.27
N SER A 47 13.75 10.12 3.64
CA SER A 47 15.18 9.93 3.46
C SER A 47 15.50 8.45 3.21
N LYS A 48 16.18 8.16 2.09
CA LYS A 48 16.72 6.84 1.73
C LYS A 48 18.17 7.00 1.24
N PRO A 49 19.14 7.15 2.15
CA PRO A 49 20.54 7.29 1.77
C PRO A 49 21.09 5.97 1.21
N THR A 50 22.18 6.05 0.45
CA THR A 50 23.05 4.88 0.24
C THR A 50 23.84 4.66 1.54
N PRO A 51 23.89 3.43 2.09
CA PRO A 51 24.66 3.16 3.30
C PRO A 51 26.15 3.44 3.12
N GLU A 52 26.67 4.42 3.87
CA GLU A 52 28.09 4.79 3.90
C GLU A 52 28.68 4.78 5.33
N LYS A 53 27.81 4.85 6.34
CA LYS A 53 28.17 4.82 7.78
C LYS A 53 28.04 3.41 8.35
N ASP A 54 28.73 3.18 9.47
CA ASP A 54 28.69 1.89 10.19
C ASP A 54 27.36 1.63 10.93
N VAL A 55 26.52 2.64 11.07
CA VAL A 55 25.25 2.57 11.81
C VAL A 55 24.11 3.01 10.91
N ASP A 56 23.05 2.20 10.90
CA ASP A 56 21.78 2.51 10.28
C ASP A 56 20.76 2.90 11.35
N VAL A 57 19.99 3.96 11.08
CA VAL A 57 18.89 4.41 11.93
C VAL A 57 17.62 4.38 11.10
N PHE A 58 16.66 3.55 11.49
CA PHE A 58 15.32 3.57 10.95
C PHE A 58 14.43 4.45 11.82
N TYR A 59 13.95 5.56 11.26
CA TYR A 59 13.24 6.60 12.00
C TYR A 59 11.76 6.65 11.62
N VAL A 60 10.92 6.18 12.55
CA VAL A 60 9.45 6.33 12.50
C VAL A 60 9.08 7.63 13.21
N TYR A 61 8.62 8.63 12.46
CA TYR A 61 8.29 9.96 12.99
C TYR A 61 6.86 10.01 13.58
N PRO A 62 6.56 10.92 14.52
CA PRO A 62 5.21 11.05 15.09
C PRO A 62 4.16 11.47 14.06
N THR A 63 2.86 11.30 14.37
CA THR A 63 1.75 11.76 13.51
C THR A 63 1.89 13.25 13.17
N VAL A 64 1.86 13.56 11.87
CA VAL A 64 1.78 14.95 11.36
C VAL A 64 0.48 15.26 10.63
N SER A 65 -0.36 14.24 10.41
CA SER A 65 -1.56 14.36 9.59
C SER A 65 -2.79 14.75 10.40
N SER A 66 -3.57 15.65 9.82
CA SER A 66 -4.94 15.97 10.21
C SER A 66 -5.90 15.75 9.03
N ASN A 67 -5.58 14.80 8.14
CA ASN A 67 -6.41 14.48 6.99
C ASN A 67 -7.80 13.98 7.43
N GLU A 68 -8.85 14.40 6.72
CA GLU A 68 -10.25 14.06 7.04
C GLU A 68 -10.59 12.59 6.76
N THR A 69 -9.80 11.89 5.94
CA THR A 69 -10.01 10.47 5.64
C THR A 69 -9.59 9.52 6.76
N GLY A 70 -9.00 10.05 7.83
CA GLY A 70 -8.51 9.26 8.97
C GLY A 70 -7.07 8.77 8.83
N ALA A 71 -6.44 8.89 7.64
CA ALA A 71 -5.05 8.53 7.41
C ALA A 71 -4.28 9.60 6.64
N MET A 72 -2.97 9.68 6.86
CA MET A 72 -2.06 10.55 6.10
C MET A 72 -2.16 10.23 4.61
N ASP A 73 -2.37 11.25 3.78
CA ASP A 73 -2.19 11.14 2.34
C ASP A 73 -0.71 11.29 2.02
N ILE A 74 -0.05 10.17 1.72
CA ILE A 74 1.39 10.13 1.45
C ILE A 74 1.79 10.80 0.14
N GLU A 75 0.83 11.09 -0.74
CA GLU A 75 1.04 11.82 -1.99
C GLU A 75 0.77 13.33 -1.83
N SER A 76 0.13 13.73 -0.72
CA SER A 76 -0.15 15.14 -0.42
C SER A 76 1.15 15.93 -0.22
N VAL A 77 1.32 16.98 -1.03
CA VAL A 77 2.50 17.87 -0.97
C VAL A 77 2.67 18.48 0.41
N ASP A 78 1.58 18.92 1.04
CA ASP A 78 1.61 19.60 2.33
C ASP A 78 1.96 18.63 3.47
N GLU A 79 1.37 17.43 3.47
CA GLU A 79 1.65 16.41 4.51
C GLU A 79 3.08 15.88 4.37
N ARG A 80 3.56 15.69 3.14
CA ARG A 80 4.96 15.34 2.89
C ARG A 80 5.92 16.43 3.36
N ALA A 81 5.59 17.70 3.13
CA ALA A 81 6.40 18.82 3.61
C ALA A 81 6.47 18.89 5.14
N LEU A 82 5.37 18.58 5.83
CA LEU A 82 5.35 18.46 7.30
C LEU A 82 6.25 17.34 7.79
N ALA A 83 6.17 16.14 7.21
CA ALA A 83 7.03 15.00 7.55
C ALA A 83 8.51 15.32 7.32
N GLN A 84 8.87 15.98 6.21
CA GLN A 84 10.22 16.48 5.97
C GLN A 84 10.69 17.49 7.03
N GLY A 85 9.81 18.40 7.45
CA GLY A 85 10.10 19.37 8.50
C GLY A 85 10.41 18.70 9.85
N ILE A 86 9.60 17.70 10.23
CA ILE A 86 9.81 16.89 11.44
C ILE A 86 11.10 16.08 11.37
N TYR A 87 11.35 15.40 10.24
CA TYR A 87 12.61 14.69 10.01
C TYR A 87 13.82 15.62 10.18
N LYS A 88 13.78 16.81 9.57
CA LYS A 88 14.84 17.80 9.70
C LYS A 88 15.03 18.25 11.16
N ALA A 89 13.95 18.47 11.89
CA ALA A 89 14.02 18.94 13.27
C ALA A 89 14.50 17.86 14.26
N GLN A 90 14.16 16.59 14.04
CA GLN A 90 14.28 15.53 15.07
C GLN A 90 15.32 14.46 14.74
N ALA A 91 15.50 14.12 13.46
CA ALA A 91 16.33 12.98 13.04
C ALA A 91 17.58 13.38 12.24
N SER A 92 17.57 14.55 11.57
CA SER A 92 18.72 14.97 10.75
C SER A 92 20.04 15.11 11.54
N VAL A 93 19.95 15.33 12.86
CA VAL A 93 21.10 15.39 13.77
C VAL A 93 21.95 14.12 13.73
N PHE A 94 21.36 12.97 13.42
CA PHE A 94 22.07 11.69 13.35
C PHE A 94 22.83 11.50 12.03
N GLN A 95 22.54 12.27 10.97
CA GLN A 95 23.14 12.08 9.64
C GLN A 95 24.67 12.25 9.60
N ALA A 96 25.25 12.95 10.59
CA ALA A 96 26.71 13.04 10.72
C ALA A 96 27.35 11.69 11.06
N SER A 97 26.63 10.81 11.74
CA SER A 97 27.14 9.58 12.34
C SER A 97 26.46 8.30 11.86
N ALA A 98 25.28 8.39 11.22
CA ALA A 98 24.49 7.24 10.80
C ALA A 98 23.80 7.47 9.43
N ASN A 99 23.47 6.39 8.74
CA ASN A 99 22.58 6.40 7.59
C ASN A 99 21.14 6.43 8.13
N VAL A 100 20.44 7.56 7.99
CA VAL A 100 19.09 7.71 8.53
C VAL A 100 18.07 7.42 7.45
N PHE A 101 17.33 6.33 7.63
CA PHE A 101 16.21 5.89 6.80
C PHE A 101 14.90 6.38 7.42
N ALA A 102 14.07 7.05 6.63
CA ALA A 102 12.77 7.54 7.09
C ALA A 102 11.76 7.39 5.95
N PRO A 103 10.83 6.42 6.02
CA PRO A 103 9.80 6.21 4.99
C PRO A 103 8.66 7.21 5.14
N TYR A 104 7.98 7.58 4.06
CA TYR A 104 6.59 8.03 4.20
C TYR A 104 5.73 6.81 4.47
N TYR A 105 4.75 6.92 5.37
CA TYR A 105 3.84 5.84 5.71
C TYR A 105 2.47 6.42 6.07
N ARG A 106 1.40 5.66 5.88
CA ARG A 106 0.03 6.11 6.20
C ARG A 106 -0.14 6.17 7.71
N GLN A 107 0.05 7.34 8.28
CA GLN A 107 -0.16 7.59 9.70
C GLN A 107 -1.64 7.70 9.99
N MET A 108 -2.12 7.14 11.10
CA MET A 108 -3.41 7.52 11.65
C MET A 108 -3.46 9.04 11.85
N SER A 109 -4.43 9.69 11.23
CA SER A 109 -4.71 11.13 11.34
C SER A 109 -5.35 11.45 12.69
N THR A 110 -5.19 12.69 13.16
CA THR A 110 -5.92 13.19 14.33
C THR A 110 -7.45 13.22 14.14
N ASN A 111 -7.93 13.10 12.89
CA ASN A 111 -9.36 13.11 12.55
C ASN A 111 -9.94 11.70 12.26
N VAL A 112 -9.21 10.63 12.60
CA VAL A 112 -9.71 9.25 12.46
C VAL A 112 -11.03 9.05 13.21
N ASP A 113 -11.94 8.24 12.65
CA ASP A 113 -13.17 7.87 13.34
C ASP A 113 -12.84 6.91 14.49
N MET A 114 -13.19 7.33 15.70
CA MET A 114 -13.00 6.56 16.94
C MET A 114 -14.28 5.85 17.40
N THR A 115 -15.33 5.87 16.59
CA THR A 115 -16.62 5.27 16.94
C THR A 115 -16.49 3.76 17.09
N GLY A 116 -16.79 3.25 18.29
CA GLY A 116 -16.79 1.81 18.56
C GLY A 116 -15.41 1.19 18.80
N VAL A 117 -14.33 1.99 18.81
CA VAL A 117 -12.98 1.53 19.19
C VAL A 117 -12.60 2.05 20.58
N ALA A 118 -11.82 1.26 21.32
CA ALA A 118 -11.41 1.59 22.68
C ALA A 118 -10.08 2.35 22.74
N LEU A 119 -9.13 1.95 21.89
CA LEU A 119 -7.81 2.56 21.78
C LEU A 119 -7.54 3.01 20.35
N ALA A 120 -6.74 4.06 20.19
CA ALA A 120 -6.28 4.51 18.87
C ALA A 120 -5.53 3.40 18.11
N THR A 121 -4.85 2.51 18.83
CA THR A 121 -4.15 1.36 18.24
C THR A 121 -5.08 0.31 17.64
N ASP A 122 -6.38 0.37 17.94
CA ASP A 122 -7.37 -0.59 17.46
C ASP A 122 -7.98 -0.16 16.11
N THR A 123 -7.73 1.08 15.65
CA THR A 123 -8.21 1.56 14.34
C THR A 123 -7.49 0.87 13.20
N GLU A 124 -8.15 0.79 12.04
CA GLU A 124 -7.53 0.19 10.86
C GLU A 124 -6.41 1.08 10.31
N GLU A 125 -6.53 2.41 10.44
CA GLU A 125 -5.52 3.37 10.01
C GLU A 125 -4.24 3.28 10.84
N PHE A 126 -4.35 3.02 12.14
CA PHE A 126 -3.17 2.78 12.98
C PHE A 126 -2.49 1.47 12.59
N LYS A 127 -3.26 0.41 12.37
CA LYS A 127 -2.72 -0.90 11.94
C LYS A 127 -2.08 -0.82 10.55
N GLN A 128 -2.70 -0.10 9.62
CA GLN A 128 -2.15 0.12 8.28
C GLN A 128 -0.81 0.84 8.35
N GLY A 129 -0.69 1.87 9.19
CA GLY A 129 0.60 2.53 9.40
C GLY A 129 1.68 1.60 9.94
N ALA A 130 1.32 0.60 10.76
CA ALA A 130 2.26 -0.41 11.23
C ALA A 130 2.70 -1.38 10.12
N VAL A 131 1.80 -1.75 9.21
CA VAL A 131 2.12 -2.55 8.02
C VAL A 131 3.07 -1.78 7.11
N ASP A 132 2.76 -0.52 6.77
CA ASP A 132 3.62 0.32 5.95
C ASP A 132 5.03 0.48 6.55
N VAL A 133 5.13 0.62 7.87
CA VAL A 133 6.41 0.68 8.59
C VAL A 133 7.18 -0.63 8.51
N GLN A 134 6.50 -1.78 8.60
CA GLN A 134 7.12 -3.08 8.43
C GLN A 134 7.62 -3.27 6.99
N ASP A 135 6.78 -2.98 6.00
CA ASP A 135 7.12 -3.10 4.58
C ASP A 135 8.32 -2.22 4.19
N ALA A 136 8.44 -1.03 4.81
CA ALA A 136 9.59 -0.16 4.61
C ALA A 136 10.88 -0.66 5.28
N PHE A 137 10.77 -1.51 6.31
CA PHE A 137 11.92 -1.98 7.08
C PHE A 137 12.57 -3.23 6.48
N GLU A 138 11.80 -4.06 5.78
CA GLU A 138 12.25 -5.31 5.14
C GLU A 138 13.08 -5.07 3.86
#